data_AF-M0DEB6-F1
#
_entry.id   AF-M0DEB6-F1
#
_cell.length_a   1.000
_cell.length_b   1.000
_cell.length_c   1.000
_cell.angle_alpha   90.00
_cell.angle_beta   90.00
_cell.angle_gamma   90.00
#
_symmetry.space_group_name_H-M   'P 1'
#
loop_
_entity.id
_entity.type
_entity.pdbx_description
1 polymer ?
#
loop_
_entity_poly.entity_id
_entity_poly.type
_entity_poly.pdbx_seq_one_letter_code
_entity_poly.pdbx_strand_id
1 'polypeptide(L)'
;MSPPPSADALPAALVDRDQWVCWRTQERDGKQTKVPIIPGSTQFASTTSPETWTTFSMARQAVTNTPVDGLGFVFTAGDPLVGIDLDDCRDPAAETPTAWAAEVLDTLDSYSEVSPSGTGYHVIVRGERPEGRNRAGDLEVYDRSRFFTVTGDHVPATPESVASREAALTTLVEEELQPGDEPTASAVDSSPAPESDSSNAAVPVPDDELLERAQNAANGDKFSRLWSGSTSGYESHSEADLALSRLLAFWTGGDPARVDRLFRRSGLYRDKWDAVHYADGSTYGEKTVERAVRATDDVYTPPEADDSSDAPTTTPTDGSSPATNAASADAPAADAADAPSVPGVDAAPPTDELTELPPTHPQRAQARRDRIEALADRVETLLAENNRLRAELETERQRRQELETTQEDSASGWWPFANE
;
A
#
# COMPACT_ATOMS: atom_id res chain seq x y z
N MET A 1 -26.90 22.19 -3.76
CA MET A 1 -26.35 21.43 -4.89
C MET A 1 -25.56 22.39 -5.75
N SER A 2 -24.31 22.07 -6.03
CA SER A 2 -23.55 22.76 -7.07
C SER A 2 -24.28 22.58 -8.41
N PRO A 3 -24.24 23.60 -9.30
CA PRO A 3 -24.83 23.45 -10.63
C PRO A 3 -24.15 22.28 -11.36
N PRO A 4 -24.87 21.53 -12.22
CA PRO A 4 -24.25 20.48 -13.01
C PRO A 4 -23.21 21.08 -13.96
N PRO A 5 -22.11 20.37 -14.25
CA PRO A 5 -21.01 20.87 -15.06
C PRO A 5 -21.48 21.31 -16.46
N SER A 6 -20.80 22.29 -17.04
CA SER A 6 -20.98 22.68 -18.45
C SER A 6 -20.22 21.74 -19.38
N ALA A 7 -20.58 21.73 -20.67
CA ALA A 7 -19.86 20.95 -21.68
C ALA A 7 -18.37 21.31 -21.72
N ASP A 8 -18.03 22.60 -21.61
CA ASP A 8 -16.65 23.09 -21.65
C ASP A 8 -15.82 22.71 -20.40
N ALA A 9 -16.46 22.23 -19.34
CA ALA A 9 -15.78 21.76 -18.13
C ALA A 9 -15.45 20.25 -18.19
N LEU A 10 -15.87 19.58 -19.27
CA LEU A 10 -15.75 18.14 -19.43
C LEU A 10 -15.04 17.81 -20.73
N PRO A 11 -14.31 16.68 -20.81
CA PRO A 11 -13.71 16.24 -22.05
C PRO A 11 -14.76 15.98 -23.12
N ALA A 12 -14.50 16.42 -24.36
CA ALA A 12 -15.32 16.08 -25.52
C ALA A 12 -15.52 14.55 -25.67
N ALA A 13 -14.51 13.78 -25.25
CA ALA A 13 -14.57 12.32 -25.19
C ALA A 13 -15.77 11.78 -24.38
N LEU A 14 -16.26 12.49 -23.36
CA LEU A 14 -17.45 12.11 -22.62
C LEU A 14 -18.71 12.78 -23.19
N VAL A 15 -18.62 14.08 -23.47
CA VAL A 15 -19.76 14.91 -23.90
C VAL A 15 -20.39 14.40 -25.20
N ASP A 16 -19.58 13.93 -26.14
CA ASP A 16 -20.02 13.48 -27.47
C ASP A 16 -20.72 12.11 -27.47
N ARG A 17 -20.83 11.44 -26.33
CA ARG A 17 -21.41 10.09 -26.20
C ARG A 17 -22.81 10.12 -25.59
N ASP A 18 -23.70 9.27 -26.07
CA ASP A 18 -25.07 9.10 -25.57
C ASP A 18 -25.15 8.09 -24.42
N GLN A 19 -24.26 8.23 -23.45
CA GLN A 19 -24.07 7.30 -22.31
C GLN A 19 -24.34 7.98 -20.95
N TRP A 20 -25.13 9.06 -20.95
CA TRP A 20 -25.37 9.85 -19.75
C TRP A 20 -26.61 9.38 -18.99
N VAL A 21 -26.46 9.33 -17.68
CA VAL A 21 -27.52 9.09 -16.69
C VAL A 21 -27.51 10.20 -15.64
N CYS A 22 -28.55 10.26 -14.81
CA CYS A 22 -28.47 10.98 -13.54
C CYS A 22 -28.14 10.00 -12.42
N TRP A 23 -27.79 10.49 -11.23
CA TRP A 23 -27.71 9.63 -10.04
C TRP A 23 -28.30 10.32 -8.83
N ARG A 24 -28.66 9.55 -7.81
CA ARG A 24 -29.00 10.06 -6.49
C ARG A 24 -28.45 9.15 -5.40
N THR A 25 -28.33 9.70 -4.22
CA THR A 25 -27.97 9.00 -3.00
C THR A 25 -29.21 8.31 -2.46
N GLN A 26 -29.07 7.03 -2.15
CA GLN A 26 -30.11 6.22 -1.53
C GLN A 26 -29.50 5.44 -0.37
N GLU A 27 -30.23 5.34 0.73
CA GLU A 27 -29.83 4.45 1.81
C GLU A 27 -30.20 3.00 1.46
N ARG A 28 -29.23 2.10 1.57
CA ARG A 28 -29.40 0.65 1.40
C ARG A 28 -28.63 -0.03 2.52
N ASP A 29 -29.32 -0.84 3.31
CA ASP A 29 -28.72 -1.60 4.42
C ASP A 29 -27.93 -0.71 5.41
N GLY A 30 -28.43 0.51 5.68
CA GLY A 30 -27.78 1.50 6.54
C GLY A 30 -26.56 2.20 5.94
N LYS A 31 -26.24 1.94 4.67
CA LYS A 31 -25.16 2.61 3.92
C LYS A 31 -25.73 3.51 2.84
N GLN A 32 -25.11 4.68 2.64
CA GLN A 32 -25.43 5.54 1.51
C GLN A 32 -24.81 4.97 0.23
N THR A 33 -25.62 4.73 -0.79
CA THR A 33 -25.19 4.24 -2.10
C THR A 33 -25.68 5.19 -3.19
N LYS A 34 -24.85 5.36 -4.22
CA LYS A 34 -25.19 6.20 -5.38
C LYS A 34 -25.84 5.31 -6.44
N VAL A 35 -27.08 5.59 -6.77
CA VAL A 35 -27.88 4.78 -7.70
C VAL A 35 -28.15 5.57 -8.99
N PRO A 36 -27.97 4.95 -10.17
CA PRO A 36 -28.20 5.61 -11.44
C PRO A 36 -29.71 5.71 -11.72
N ILE A 37 -30.13 6.83 -12.30
CA ILE A 37 -31.51 7.23 -12.55
C ILE A 37 -31.66 7.63 -14.01
N ILE A 38 -32.71 7.16 -14.66
CA ILE A 38 -33.03 7.55 -16.05
C ILE A 38 -33.33 9.05 -16.05
N PRO A 39 -32.60 9.86 -16.84
CA PRO A 39 -32.80 11.31 -16.91
C PRO A 39 -34.27 11.70 -17.18
N GLY A 40 -34.80 12.59 -16.37
CA GLY A 40 -36.19 13.06 -16.47
C GLY A 40 -37.22 12.15 -15.82
N SER A 41 -36.79 11.12 -15.08
CA SER A 41 -37.67 10.17 -14.40
C SER A 41 -37.22 9.90 -12.95
N THR A 42 -37.98 9.07 -12.24
CA THR A 42 -37.60 8.51 -10.93
C THR A 42 -37.19 7.03 -11.01
N GLN A 43 -37.13 6.47 -12.21
CA GLN A 43 -36.80 5.06 -12.45
C GLN A 43 -35.29 4.86 -12.47
N PHE A 44 -34.84 3.69 -12.05
CA PHE A 44 -33.42 3.32 -12.10
C PHE A 44 -32.96 3.14 -13.55
N ALA A 45 -31.80 3.72 -13.87
CA ALA A 45 -31.12 3.40 -15.12
C ALA A 45 -30.34 2.09 -14.96
N SER A 46 -30.20 1.35 -16.05
CA SER A 46 -29.36 0.15 -16.10
C SER A 46 -27.97 0.56 -16.54
N THR A 47 -26.90 -0.04 -16.00
CA THR A 47 -25.53 0.20 -16.52
C THR A 47 -25.21 -0.65 -17.74
N THR A 48 -26.16 -1.43 -18.24
CA THR A 48 -25.97 -2.33 -19.40
C THR A 48 -27.06 -2.19 -20.47
N SER A 49 -28.02 -1.28 -20.30
CA SER A 49 -29.14 -1.09 -21.22
C SER A 49 -29.14 0.33 -21.79
N PRO A 50 -28.68 0.53 -23.04
CA PRO A 50 -28.54 1.85 -23.67
C PRO A 50 -29.83 2.65 -23.75
N GLU A 51 -31.00 1.99 -23.78
CA GLU A 51 -32.31 2.66 -23.76
C GLU A 51 -32.59 3.45 -22.47
N THR A 52 -31.78 3.25 -21.43
CA THR A 52 -31.89 3.97 -20.15
C THR A 52 -30.95 5.18 -20.06
N TRP A 53 -30.14 5.42 -21.09
CA TRP A 53 -29.16 6.52 -21.16
C TRP A 53 -29.63 7.59 -22.16
N THR A 54 -28.93 8.73 -22.18
CA THR A 54 -29.25 9.83 -23.09
C THR A 54 -28.02 10.69 -23.40
N THR A 55 -28.22 11.76 -24.16
CA THR A 55 -27.19 12.76 -24.50
C THR A 55 -26.79 13.59 -23.28
N PHE A 56 -25.58 14.14 -23.27
CA PHE A 56 -25.13 15.05 -22.20
C PHE A 56 -26.13 16.20 -21.95
N SER A 57 -26.62 16.84 -23.02
CA SER A 57 -27.53 17.99 -22.90
C SER A 57 -28.84 17.62 -22.23
N MET A 58 -29.40 16.44 -22.53
CA MET A 58 -30.65 15.98 -21.95
C MET A 58 -30.46 15.57 -20.48
N ALA A 59 -29.38 14.86 -20.16
CA ALA A 59 -29.05 14.51 -18.78
C ALA A 59 -28.82 15.75 -17.91
N ARG A 60 -28.05 16.73 -18.41
CA ARG A 60 -27.80 18.00 -17.71
C ARG A 60 -29.09 18.79 -17.46
N GLN A 61 -30.00 18.84 -18.43
CA GLN A 61 -31.32 19.45 -18.25
C GLN A 61 -32.18 18.66 -17.24
N ALA A 62 -32.08 17.34 -17.22
CA ALA A 62 -32.82 16.53 -16.27
C ALA A 62 -32.41 16.79 -14.82
N VAL A 63 -31.13 17.06 -14.55
CA VAL A 63 -30.64 17.42 -13.20
C VAL A 63 -31.35 18.66 -12.65
N THR A 64 -31.73 19.63 -13.50
CA THR A 64 -32.44 20.83 -13.02
C THR A 64 -33.93 20.61 -12.75
N ASN A 65 -34.52 19.55 -13.32
CA ASN A 65 -35.97 19.33 -13.35
C ASN A 65 -36.42 18.08 -12.57
N THR A 66 -35.48 17.28 -12.09
CA THR A 66 -35.71 15.98 -11.44
C THR A 66 -34.98 15.97 -10.09
N PRO A 67 -35.52 15.34 -9.04
CA PRO A 67 -34.82 15.22 -7.75
C PRO A 67 -33.70 14.18 -7.83
N VAL A 68 -32.57 14.58 -8.38
CA VAL A 68 -31.33 13.80 -8.54
C VAL A 68 -30.14 14.60 -8.05
N ASP A 69 -29.08 13.92 -7.62
CA ASP A 69 -27.89 14.53 -7.01
C ASP A 69 -26.86 15.03 -8.03
N GLY A 70 -26.82 14.43 -9.22
CA GLY A 70 -25.90 14.87 -10.26
C GLY A 70 -25.93 14.00 -11.52
N LEU A 71 -24.91 14.20 -12.35
CA LEU A 71 -24.69 13.46 -13.59
C LEU A 71 -23.88 12.20 -13.36
N GLY A 72 -24.14 11.17 -14.14
CA GLY A 72 -23.32 9.98 -14.23
C GLY A 72 -23.06 9.59 -15.68
N PHE A 73 -21.96 8.89 -15.90
CA PHE A 73 -21.53 8.42 -17.20
C PHE A 73 -21.30 6.91 -17.17
N VAL A 74 -21.87 6.18 -18.13
CA VAL A 74 -21.81 4.71 -18.18
C VAL A 74 -20.69 4.25 -19.11
N PHE A 75 -19.80 3.40 -18.58
CA PHE A 75 -18.75 2.75 -19.37
C PHE A 75 -19.28 1.47 -20.03
N THR A 76 -18.85 1.22 -21.26
CA THR A 76 -19.29 0.08 -22.08
C THR A 76 -18.11 -0.56 -22.79
N ALA A 77 -18.21 -1.86 -23.06
CA ALA A 77 -17.16 -2.59 -23.77
C ALA A 77 -16.88 -2.09 -25.20
N GLY A 78 -17.72 -1.21 -25.75
CA GLY A 78 -17.54 -0.63 -27.09
C GLY A 78 -16.87 0.74 -27.09
N ASP A 79 -16.65 1.36 -25.92
CA ASP A 79 -15.88 2.59 -25.82
C ASP A 79 -14.42 2.31 -25.46
N PRO A 80 -13.49 3.16 -25.93
CA PRO A 80 -12.09 3.04 -25.60
C PRO A 80 -11.79 3.74 -24.26
N LEU A 81 -12.74 3.80 -23.32
CA LEU A 81 -12.60 4.56 -22.08
C LEU A 81 -12.47 3.63 -20.88
N VAL A 82 -11.54 3.95 -20.00
CA VAL A 82 -11.38 3.27 -18.71
C VAL A 82 -11.49 4.32 -17.62
N GLY A 83 -12.37 4.07 -16.66
CA GLY A 83 -12.52 4.84 -15.43
C GLY A 83 -11.73 4.19 -14.30
N ILE A 84 -10.90 4.99 -13.64
CA ILE A 84 -10.16 4.63 -12.43
C ILE A 84 -10.74 5.45 -11.28
N ASP A 85 -11.19 4.78 -10.22
CA ASP A 85 -11.75 5.38 -9.01
C ASP A 85 -10.73 5.27 -7.87
N LEU A 86 -10.41 6.40 -7.24
CA LEU A 86 -9.49 6.50 -6.11
C LEU A 86 -10.27 6.97 -4.89
N ASP A 87 -10.55 6.06 -3.96
CA ASP A 87 -11.30 6.34 -2.73
C ASP A 87 -10.39 6.84 -1.59
N ASP A 88 -10.96 7.63 -0.67
CA ASP A 88 -10.34 8.12 0.59
C ASP A 88 -8.89 8.63 0.49
N CYS A 89 -8.56 9.32 -0.60
CA CYS A 89 -7.20 9.67 -0.97
C CYS A 89 -6.95 11.18 -1.14
N ARG A 90 -7.91 12.01 -0.75
CA ARG A 90 -7.83 13.48 -0.76
C ARG A 90 -8.15 14.04 0.60
N ASP A 91 -7.27 14.92 1.11
CA ASP A 91 -7.58 15.73 2.28
C ASP A 91 -8.51 16.89 1.84
N PRO A 92 -9.77 16.94 2.32
CA PRO A 92 -10.71 17.97 1.90
C PRO A 92 -10.39 19.36 2.47
N ALA A 93 -9.61 19.46 3.55
CA ALA A 93 -9.21 20.73 4.14
C ALA A 93 -7.98 21.32 3.45
N ALA A 94 -7.01 20.46 3.11
CA ALA A 94 -5.81 20.87 2.38
C ALA A 94 -6.01 20.92 0.86
N GLU A 95 -7.08 20.31 0.35
CA GLU A 95 -7.38 20.14 -1.07
C GLU A 95 -6.27 19.41 -1.86
N THR A 96 -5.50 18.57 -1.18
CA THR A 96 -4.36 17.86 -1.76
C THR A 96 -4.56 16.34 -1.78
N PRO A 97 -4.05 15.65 -2.81
CA PRO A 97 -3.98 14.19 -2.81
C PRO A 97 -2.97 13.68 -1.77
N THR A 98 -3.22 12.48 -1.26
CA THR A 98 -2.23 11.64 -0.58
C THR A 98 -1.06 11.31 -1.52
N ALA A 99 0.06 10.83 -0.98
CA ALA A 99 1.25 10.56 -1.78
C ALA A 99 1.00 9.52 -2.88
N TRP A 100 0.31 8.42 -2.56
CA TRP A 100 -0.01 7.36 -3.52
C TRP A 100 -0.98 7.86 -4.61
N ALA A 101 -2.01 8.61 -4.25
CA ALA A 101 -2.94 9.16 -5.24
C ALA A 101 -2.27 10.19 -6.15
N ALA A 102 -1.34 10.98 -5.62
CA ALA A 102 -0.54 11.90 -6.42
C ALA A 102 0.31 11.16 -7.46
N GLU A 103 0.89 10.01 -7.09
CA GLU A 103 1.64 9.15 -8.00
C GLU A 103 0.74 8.55 -9.09
N VAL A 104 -0.42 8.02 -8.74
CA VAL A 104 -1.39 7.50 -9.73
C VAL A 104 -1.85 8.59 -10.70
N LEU A 105 -2.16 9.79 -10.20
CA LEU A 105 -2.54 10.95 -11.03
C LEU A 105 -1.39 11.41 -11.95
N ASP A 106 -0.13 11.30 -11.51
CA ASP A 106 1.03 11.65 -12.32
C ASP A 106 1.33 10.59 -13.38
N THR A 107 1.27 9.31 -13.00
CA THR A 107 1.49 8.17 -13.89
C THR A 107 0.43 8.11 -15.00
N LEU A 108 -0.85 8.29 -14.65
CA LEU A 108 -1.93 8.26 -15.63
C LEU A 108 -2.01 9.54 -16.46
N ASP A 109 -1.65 10.71 -15.92
CA ASP A 109 -1.58 12.01 -16.64
C ASP A 109 -2.70 12.18 -17.69
N SER A 110 -3.94 12.14 -17.22
CA SER A 110 -5.15 12.23 -18.03
C SER A 110 -6.22 13.02 -17.28
N TYR A 111 -7.38 13.23 -17.91
CA TYR A 111 -8.51 13.90 -17.28
C TYR A 111 -8.83 13.30 -15.92
N SER A 112 -8.79 14.16 -14.90
CA SER A 112 -9.06 13.80 -13.52
C SER A 112 -10.00 14.82 -12.89
N GLU A 113 -10.94 14.35 -12.08
CA GLU A 113 -11.88 15.19 -11.34
C GLU A 113 -12.04 14.73 -9.90
N VAL A 114 -12.42 15.64 -9.01
CA VAL A 114 -12.74 15.32 -7.61
C VAL A 114 -14.08 14.60 -7.54
N SER A 115 -14.13 13.49 -6.80
CA SER A 115 -15.37 12.70 -6.65
C SER A 115 -16.43 13.47 -5.84
N PRO A 116 -17.73 13.11 -5.90
CA PRO A 116 -18.77 13.86 -5.18
C PRO A 116 -18.62 13.89 -3.66
N SER A 117 -17.87 12.96 -3.05
CA SER A 117 -17.60 13.00 -1.61
C SER A 117 -16.59 14.08 -1.23
N GLY A 118 -15.79 14.57 -2.18
CA GLY A 118 -14.67 15.49 -1.94
C GLY A 118 -13.42 14.82 -1.37
N THR A 119 -13.45 13.50 -1.13
CA THR A 119 -12.38 12.72 -0.50
C THR A 119 -11.64 11.80 -1.47
N GLY A 120 -12.09 11.71 -2.73
CA GLY A 120 -11.48 10.85 -3.76
C GLY A 120 -11.37 11.54 -5.11
N TYR A 121 -10.87 10.80 -6.10
CA TYR A 121 -10.71 11.25 -7.48
C TYR A 121 -11.24 10.21 -8.47
N HIS A 122 -11.78 10.69 -9.59
CA HIS A 122 -11.94 9.86 -10.78
C HIS A 122 -10.89 10.25 -11.81
N VAL A 123 -10.23 9.27 -12.40
CA VAL A 123 -9.34 9.45 -13.55
C VAL A 123 -9.94 8.71 -14.73
N ILE A 124 -9.99 9.36 -15.90
CA ILE A 124 -10.51 8.76 -17.12
C ILE A 124 -9.39 8.74 -18.15
N VAL A 125 -9.10 7.56 -18.69
CA VAL A 125 -8.08 7.34 -19.72
C VAL A 125 -8.70 6.71 -20.97
N ARG A 126 -7.99 6.82 -22.10
CA ARG A 126 -8.23 5.99 -23.27
C ARG A 126 -7.34 4.76 -23.24
N GLY A 127 -7.91 3.60 -23.51
CA GLY A 127 -7.20 2.33 -23.59
C GLY A 127 -8.14 1.14 -23.35
N GLU A 128 -7.54 -0.03 -23.19
CA GLU A 128 -8.24 -1.25 -22.79
C GLU A 128 -7.78 -1.66 -21.40
N ARG A 129 -8.72 -2.09 -20.55
CA ARG A 129 -8.35 -2.59 -19.23
C ARG A 129 -7.67 -3.95 -19.37
N PRO A 130 -6.50 -4.16 -18.74
CA PRO A 130 -5.91 -5.50 -18.65
C PRO A 130 -6.88 -6.50 -18.00
N GLU A 131 -6.75 -7.77 -18.38
CA GLU A 131 -7.50 -8.85 -17.74
C GLU A 131 -7.06 -9.04 -16.29
N GLY A 132 -7.95 -9.56 -15.44
CA GLY A 132 -7.66 -9.84 -14.04
C GLY A 132 -8.47 -9.00 -13.06
N ARG A 133 -7.88 -8.74 -11.89
CA ARG A 133 -8.51 -7.99 -10.81
C ARG A 133 -8.76 -6.56 -11.23
N ASN A 134 -9.87 -6.02 -10.76
CA ASN A 134 -10.32 -4.68 -11.07
C ASN A 134 -10.42 -3.79 -9.83
N ARG A 135 -9.98 -4.31 -8.68
CA ARG A 135 -9.97 -3.63 -7.39
C ARG A 135 -8.88 -4.16 -6.48
N ALA A 136 -8.16 -3.25 -5.83
CA ALA A 136 -7.32 -3.50 -4.67
C ALA A 136 -7.44 -2.31 -3.73
N GLY A 137 -7.86 -2.55 -2.48
CA GLY A 137 -8.11 -1.49 -1.51
C GLY A 137 -9.05 -0.41 -2.06
N ASP A 138 -8.54 0.82 -2.07
CA ASP A 138 -9.20 2.05 -2.49
C ASP A 138 -8.96 2.42 -3.97
N LEU A 139 -8.36 1.53 -4.75
CA LEU A 139 -8.20 1.65 -6.20
C LEU A 139 -9.17 0.71 -6.92
N GLU A 140 -10.05 1.25 -7.76
CA GLU A 140 -10.92 0.47 -8.66
C GLU A 140 -10.73 0.86 -10.13
N VAL A 141 -10.81 -0.10 -11.06
CA VAL A 141 -10.61 0.11 -12.50
C VAL A 141 -11.72 -0.55 -13.32
N TYR A 142 -12.47 0.22 -14.10
CA TYR A 142 -13.59 -0.23 -14.90
C TYR A 142 -13.57 0.29 -16.33
N ASP A 143 -13.87 -0.60 -17.28
CA ASP A 143 -14.06 -0.31 -18.70
C ASP A 143 -15.48 -0.62 -19.18
N ARG A 144 -16.34 -1.20 -18.33
CA ARG A 144 -17.72 -1.59 -18.70
C ARG A 144 -18.63 -1.83 -17.51
N SER A 145 -19.94 -1.79 -17.76
CA SER A 145 -21.02 -2.23 -16.84
C SER A 145 -21.09 -1.47 -15.51
N ARG A 146 -20.36 -0.36 -15.40
CA ARG A 146 -20.32 0.53 -14.25
C ARG A 146 -20.58 1.96 -14.74
N PHE A 147 -21.13 2.79 -13.87
CA PHE A 147 -21.22 4.22 -14.12
C PHE A 147 -20.36 4.95 -13.11
N PHE A 148 -19.72 6.04 -13.52
CA PHE A 148 -19.09 6.99 -12.61
C PHE A 148 -19.99 8.20 -12.46
N THR A 149 -20.02 8.77 -11.27
CA THR A 149 -20.61 10.09 -11.05
C THR A 149 -19.66 11.14 -11.60
N VAL A 150 -20.19 12.11 -12.35
CA VAL A 150 -19.40 13.16 -13.00
C VAL A 150 -19.63 14.48 -12.28
N THR A 151 -18.56 15.09 -11.79
CA THR A 151 -18.61 16.37 -11.08
C THR A 151 -18.20 17.53 -11.98
N GLY A 152 -17.25 17.30 -12.91
CA GLY A 152 -16.55 18.36 -13.64
C GLY A 152 -15.66 19.24 -12.76
N ASP A 153 -15.42 18.84 -11.50
CA ASP A 153 -14.50 19.52 -10.60
C ASP A 153 -13.07 19.08 -10.92
N HIS A 154 -12.53 19.65 -12.00
CA HIS A 154 -11.25 19.27 -12.59
C HIS A 154 -10.10 19.45 -11.62
N VAL A 155 -9.24 18.43 -11.51
CA VAL A 155 -8.06 18.48 -10.66
C VAL A 155 -7.00 19.38 -11.30
N PRO A 156 -6.56 20.47 -10.63
CA PRO A 156 -5.55 21.37 -11.17
C PRO A 156 -4.27 20.62 -11.58
N ALA A 157 -3.64 21.09 -12.66
CA ALA A 157 -2.43 20.49 -13.25
C ALA A 157 -2.59 19.06 -13.81
N THR A 158 -3.83 18.56 -13.97
CA THR A 158 -4.13 17.40 -14.82
C THR A 158 -4.62 17.83 -16.20
N PRO A 159 -4.44 17.03 -17.26
CA PRO A 159 -4.97 17.36 -18.58
C PRO A 159 -6.49 17.58 -18.57
N GLU A 160 -6.98 18.52 -19.37
CA GLU A 160 -8.43 18.73 -19.56
C GLU A 160 -9.04 17.69 -20.53
N SER A 161 -8.21 16.98 -21.27
CA SER A 161 -8.60 15.95 -22.24
C SER A 161 -8.26 14.54 -21.75
N VAL A 162 -9.08 13.56 -22.15
CA VAL A 162 -8.78 12.14 -21.94
C VAL A 162 -7.63 11.70 -22.86
N ALA A 163 -6.50 11.30 -22.27
CA ALA A 163 -5.30 10.85 -22.96
C ALA A 163 -5.24 9.32 -23.12
N SER A 164 -4.52 8.83 -24.14
CA SER A 164 -4.26 7.40 -24.35
C SER A 164 -3.15 6.92 -23.42
N ARG A 165 -3.44 5.96 -22.54
CA ARG A 165 -2.55 5.58 -21.42
C ARG A 165 -2.45 4.07 -21.20
N GLU A 166 -2.56 3.28 -22.27
CA GLU A 166 -2.53 1.80 -22.19
C GLU A 166 -1.31 1.25 -21.43
N ALA A 167 -0.11 1.75 -21.70
CA ALA A 167 1.10 1.32 -21.00
C ALA A 167 1.06 1.68 -19.50
N ALA A 168 0.72 2.93 -19.17
CA ALA A 168 0.61 3.39 -17.78
C ALA A 168 -0.52 2.68 -17.02
N LEU A 169 -1.64 2.41 -17.67
CA LEU A 169 -2.75 1.64 -17.12
C LEU A 169 -2.34 0.19 -16.84
N THR A 170 -1.56 -0.41 -17.74
CA THR A 170 -1.03 -1.76 -17.56
C THR A 170 -0.08 -1.81 -16.38
N THR A 171 0.89 -0.89 -16.31
CA THR A 171 1.80 -0.76 -15.15
C THR A 171 1.05 -0.56 -13.85
N LEU A 172 0.07 0.34 -13.80
CA LEU A 172 -0.75 0.57 -12.61
C LEU A 172 -1.50 -0.69 -12.17
N VAL A 173 -2.12 -1.42 -13.11
CA VAL A 173 -2.84 -2.67 -12.82
C VAL A 173 -1.85 -3.76 -12.38
N GLU A 174 -0.65 -3.79 -12.95
CA GLU A 174 0.38 -4.75 -12.59
C GLU A 174 0.97 -4.47 -11.20
N GLU A 175 1.21 -3.22 -10.85
CA GLU A 175 1.82 -2.85 -9.57
C GLU A 175 0.79 -2.89 -8.44
N GLU A 176 -0.41 -2.33 -8.66
CA GLU A 176 -1.41 -2.12 -7.61
C GLU A 176 -2.50 -3.21 -7.57
N LEU A 177 -2.79 -3.86 -8.71
CA LEU A 177 -3.89 -4.85 -8.83
C LEU A 177 -3.41 -6.30 -8.97
N GLN A 178 -2.11 -6.56 -9.11
CA GLN A 178 -1.57 -7.90 -8.91
C GLN A 178 -1.84 -8.39 -7.47
N PRO A 179 -1.81 -9.70 -7.19
CA PRO A 179 -1.69 -10.19 -5.82
C PRO A 179 -0.28 -9.83 -5.31
N GLY A 180 -0.05 -8.55 -5.02
CA GLY A 180 1.21 -8.01 -4.53
C GLY A 180 1.29 -8.00 -3.01
N ASP A 181 2.51 -8.20 -2.53
CA ASP A 181 2.99 -7.76 -1.23
C ASP A 181 2.54 -6.34 -0.91
N GLU A 182 2.31 -6.08 0.37
CA GLU A 182 2.19 -4.70 0.83
C GLU A 182 3.56 -4.17 1.23
N PRO A 183 3.97 -2.98 0.76
CA PRO A 183 5.07 -2.24 1.33
C PRO A 183 4.55 -1.34 2.46
N THR A 184 4.68 -1.78 3.71
CA THR A 184 4.60 -0.88 4.87
C THR A 184 5.89 -0.09 5.00
N ALA A 185 5.79 1.25 4.89
CA ALA A 185 6.89 2.14 5.17
C ALA A 185 7.24 2.18 6.67
N SER A 186 8.45 1.75 7.01
CA SER A 186 9.27 2.42 8.02
C SER A 186 10.73 2.35 7.57
N ALA A 187 11.20 3.47 7.03
CA ALA A 187 12.62 3.67 6.78
C ALA A 187 13.33 3.95 8.12
N VAL A 188 14.23 3.04 8.49
CA VAL A 188 15.46 3.37 9.22
C VAL A 188 16.63 2.70 8.51
N ASP A 189 17.38 3.55 7.80
CA ASP A 189 18.83 3.54 7.59
C ASP A 189 19.57 2.19 7.53
N SER A 190 20.16 1.84 6.36
CA SER A 190 21.61 1.64 6.21
C SER A 190 22.02 1.07 4.84
N SER A 191 23.26 1.42 4.45
CA SER A 191 24.02 1.10 3.22
C SER A 191 24.46 -0.41 3.11
N PRO A 192 25.18 -0.83 2.04
CA PRO A 192 24.97 -2.12 1.36
C PRO A 192 25.79 -3.35 1.82
N ALA A 193 25.20 -4.54 1.59
CA ALA A 193 25.76 -5.89 1.38
C ALA A 193 26.51 -6.57 2.56
N PRO A 194 26.61 -7.94 2.66
CA PRO A 194 26.40 -8.96 1.62
C PRO A 194 25.50 -10.17 2.00
N GLU A 195 25.19 -10.96 0.96
CA GLU A 195 24.66 -12.33 0.93
C GLU A 195 24.94 -13.19 2.18
N SER A 196 23.91 -13.84 2.76
CA SER A 196 24.06 -14.98 3.68
C SER A 196 22.80 -15.85 3.73
N ASP A 197 23.06 -17.15 3.77
CA ASP A 197 22.18 -18.31 3.61
C ASP A 197 21.00 -18.47 4.58
N SER A 198 20.00 -19.23 4.12
CA SER A 198 18.79 -19.64 4.85
C SER A 198 19.08 -20.54 6.08
N SER A 199 18.45 -20.25 7.23
CA SER A 199 18.07 -21.30 8.20
C SER A 199 16.88 -20.87 9.06
N ASN A 200 15.77 -21.61 8.90
CA ASN A 200 14.49 -21.48 9.58
C ASN A 200 14.63 -21.80 11.08
N ALA A 201 14.58 -20.80 11.96
CA ALA A 201 14.58 -21.01 13.42
C ALA A 201 13.15 -21.34 13.90
N ALA A 202 12.84 -22.63 14.03
CA ALA A 202 11.55 -23.09 14.54
C ALA A 202 11.32 -22.63 15.99
N VAL A 203 10.20 -21.97 16.27
CA VAL A 203 9.78 -21.58 17.62
C VAL A 203 9.48 -22.85 18.45
N PRO A 204 10.21 -23.14 19.55
CA PRO A 204 10.11 -24.41 20.28
C PRO A 204 8.90 -24.52 21.24
N VAL A 205 7.98 -23.54 21.24
CA VAL A 205 6.78 -23.53 22.11
C VAL A 205 5.69 -24.42 21.50
N PRO A 206 4.93 -25.24 22.26
CA PRO A 206 3.81 -26.04 21.74
C PRO A 206 2.66 -25.21 21.13
N ASP A 207 1.94 -25.78 20.16
CA ASP A 207 0.83 -25.12 19.45
C ASP A 207 -0.26 -24.56 20.39
N ASP A 208 -0.65 -25.33 21.40
CA ASP A 208 -1.74 -24.93 22.31
C ASP A 208 -1.33 -23.76 23.20
N GLU A 209 -0.06 -23.72 23.61
CA GLU A 209 0.51 -22.63 24.40
C GLU A 209 0.68 -21.36 23.53
N LEU A 210 1.02 -21.51 22.24
CA LEU A 210 1.02 -20.39 21.30
C LEU A 210 -0.38 -19.80 21.10
N LEU A 211 -1.42 -20.63 20.99
CA LEU A 211 -2.80 -20.16 20.85
C LEU A 211 -3.28 -19.43 22.11
N GLU A 212 -2.93 -19.93 23.30
CA GLU A 212 -3.26 -19.26 24.56
C GLU A 212 -2.55 -17.91 24.69
N ARG A 213 -1.26 -17.84 24.33
CA ARG A 213 -0.51 -16.57 24.28
C ARG A 213 -1.09 -15.59 23.24
N ALA A 214 -1.48 -16.10 22.07
CA ALA A 214 -2.10 -15.30 21.00
C ALA A 214 -3.45 -14.70 21.40
N GLN A 215 -4.25 -15.45 22.17
CA GLN A 215 -5.55 -14.98 22.68
C GLN A 215 -5.40 -13.95 23.81
N ASN A 216 -4.33 -14.02 24.59
CA ASN A 216 -4.08 -13.11 25.72
C ASN A 216 -3.19 -11.89 25.38
N ALA A 217 -2.71 -11.79 24.14
CA ALA A 217 -1.90 -10.67 23.68
C ALA A 217 -2.70 -9.37 23.52
N ALA A 218 -2.02 -8.24 23.31
CA ALA A 218 -2.65 -6.92 23.11
C ALA A 218 -3.60 -6.88 21.89
N ASN A 219 -3.42 -7.77 20.92
CA ASN A 219 -4.30 -7.98 19.76
C ASN A 219 -5.20 -9.24 19.90
N GLY A 220 -5.32 -9.79 21.10
CA GLY A 220 -6.00 -11.05 21.40
C GLY A 220 -7.50 -11.07 21.09
N ASP A 221 -8.18 -9.93 21.17
CA ASP A 221 -9.60 -9.80 20.79
C ASP A 221 -9.80 -9.97 19.28
N LYS A 222 -8.84 -9.53 18.47
CA LYS A 222 -8.85 -9.74 17.01
C LYS A 222 -8.56 -11.20 16.68
N PHE A 223 -7.57 -11.78 17.34
CA PHE A 223 -7.22 -13.19 17.20
C PHE A 223 -8.40 -14.11 17.58
N SER A 224 -9.01 -13.90 18.75
CA SER A 224 -10.11 -14.73 19.26
C SER A 224 -11.36 -14.67 18.37
N ARG A 225 -11.66 -13.50 17.80
CA ARG A 225 -12.77 -13.35 16.84
C ARG A 225 -12.53 -14.15 15.56
N LEU A 226 -11.36 -14.01 14.97
CA LEU A 226 -11.01 -14.75 13.75
C LEU A 226 -10.89 -16.25 14.03
N TRP A 227 -10.27 -16.63 15.14
CA TRP A 227 -10.10 -18.03 15.55
C TRP A 227 -11.44 -18.75 15.74
N SER A 228 -12.45 -18.06 16.26
CA SER A 228 -13.81 -18.61 16.44
C SER A 228 -14.65 -18.66 15.14
N GLY A 229 -14.11 -18.18 14.01
CA GLY A 229 -14.79 -18.19 12.71
C GLY A 229 -15.59 -16.93 12.39
N SER A 230 -15.44 -15.86 13.18
CA SER A 230 -16.11 -14.59 12.89
C SER A 230 -15.34 -13.78 11.84
N THR A 231 -16.01 -13.47 10.73
CA THR A 231 -15.49 -12.59 9.66
C THR A 231 -15.88 -11.12 9.87
N SER A 232 -16.44 -10.77 11.04
CA SER A 232 -16.93 -9.42 11.34
C SER A 232 -15.79 -8.40 11.37
N GLY A 233 -15.92 -7.36 10.55
CA GLY A 233 -14.88 -6.34 10.33
C GLY A 233 -14.00 -6.60 9.11
N TYR A 234 -14.31 -7.64 8.33
CA TYR A 234 -13.67 -7.95 7.05
C TYR A 234 -14.71 -7.97 5.94
N GLU A 235 -14.35 -7.46 4.76
CA GLU A 235 -15.26 -7.32 3.63
C GLU A 235 -15.53 -8.67 2.96
N SER A 236 -14.62 -9.63 3.13
CA SER A 236 -14.80 -10.99 2.64
C SER A 236 -14.24 -12.06 3.57
N HIS A 237 -14.74 -13.29 3.42
CA HIS A 237 -14.22 -14.44 4.15
C HIS A 237 -12.75 -14.72 3.81
N SER A 238 -12.35 -14.48 2.56
CA SER A 238 -10.96 -14.68 2.13
C SER A 238 -9.98 -13.66 2.73
N GLU A 239 -10.48 -12.47 3.07
CA GLU A 239 -9.71 -11.45 3.79
C GLU A 239 -9.54 -11.81 5.27
N ALA A 240 -10.60 -12.33 5.89
CA ALA A 240 -10.53 -12.89 7.25
C ALA A 240 -9.57 -14.10 7.32
N ASP A 241 -9.59 -14.97 6.29
CA ASP A 241 -8.68 -16.10 6.17
C ASP A 241 -7.20 -15.61 6.17
N LEU A 242 -6.86 -14.63 5.33
CA LEU A 242 -5.51 -14.06 5.25
C LEU A 242 -5.10 -13.35 6.55
N ALA A 243 -6.02 -12.60 7.16
CA ALA A 243 -5.77 -11.91 8.42
C ALA A 243 -5.44 -12.88 9.57
N LEU A 244 -6.15 -14.01 9.64
CA LEU A 244 -5.84 -15.06 10.61
C LEU A 244 -4.51 -15.74 10.28
N SER A 245 -4.23 -16.04 9.01
CA SER A 245 -2.96 -16.64 8.59
C SER A 245 -1.75 -15.76 8.92
N ARG A 246 -1.86 -14.43 8.80
CA ARG A 246 -0.80 -13.48 9.21
C ARG A 246 -0.56 -13.49 10.72
N LEU A 247 -1.62 -13.50 11.52
CA LEU A 247 -1.48 -13.62 12.97
C LEU A 247 -0.80 -14.96 13.34
N LEU A 248 -1.19 -16.06 12.70
CA LEU A 248 -0.56 -17.35 12.92
C LEU A 248 0.91 -17.37 12.44
N ALA A 249 1.24 -16.72 11.33
CA ALA A 249 2.61 -16.62 10.83
C ALA A 249 3.53 -15.92 11.86
N PHE A 250 3.07 -14.84 12.47
CA PHE A 250 3.79 -14.19 13.58
C PHE A 250 4.07 -15.17 14.73
N TRP A 251 3.04 -15.85 15.25
CA TRP A 251 3.18 -16.73 16.42
C TRP A 251 3.96 -18.02 16.15
N THR A 252 4.01 -18.47 14.91
CA THR A 252 4.66 -19.73 14.53
C THR A 252 6.10 -19.56 14.06
N GLY A 253 6.64 -18.34 14.05
CA GLY A 253 7.97 -18.07 13.52
C GLY A 253 8.03 -18.13 12.00
N GLY A 254 6.90 -17.91 11.32
CA GLY A 254 6.81 -18.03 9.87
C GLY A 254 6.81 -19.46 9.34
N ASP A 255 6.63 -20.50 10.17
CA ASP A 255 6.56 -21.90 9.72
C ASP A 255 5.25 -22.17 8.93
N PRO A 256 5.31 -22.34 7.59
CA PRO A 256 4.10 -22.51 6.77
C PRO A 256 3.28 -23.75 7.14
N ALA A 257 3.95 -24.85 7.50
CA ALA A 257 3.27 -26.10 7.85
C ALA A 257 2.53 -25.98 9.18
N ARG A 258 3.06 -25.14 10.08
CA ARG A 258 2.45 -24.84 11.36
C ARG A 258 1.26 -23.88 11.23
N VAL A 259 1.38 -22.86 10.37
CA VAL A 259 0.27 -21.97 10.02
C VAL A 259 -0.89 -22.77 9.43
N ASP A 260 -0.64 -23.65 8.45
CA ASP A 260 -1.70 -24.47 7.84
C ASP A 260 -2.39 -25.37 8.88
N ARG A 261 -1.61 -26.08 9.71
CA ARG A 261 -2.14 -26.95 10.76
C ARG A 261 -3.03 -26.20 11.76
N LEU A 262 -2.62 -25.00 12.17
CA LEU A 262 -3.39 -24.17 13.10
C LEU A 262 -4.63 -23.57 12.42
N PHE A 263 -4.53 -23.12 11.17
CA PHE A 263 -5.66 -22.59 10.43
C PHE A 263 -6.79 -23.61 10.30
N ARG A 264 -6.46 -24.88 10.04
CA ARG A 264 -7.42 -26.00 9.98
C ARG A 264 -8.16 -26.27 11.29
N ARG A 265 -7.61 -25.82 12.42
CA ARG A 265 -8.24 -25.92 13.75
C ARG A 265 -9.16 -24.74 14.07
N SER A 266 -9.14 -23.69 13.25
CA SER A 266 -9.96 -22.49 13.44
C SER A 266 -11.39 -22.67 12.90
N GLY A 267 -12.30 -21.78 13.33
CA GLY A 267 -13.66 -21.71 12.80
C GLY A 267 -13.76 -21.15 11.38
N LEU A 268 -12.67 -20.68 10.77
CA LEU A 268 -12.64 -20.18 9.38
C LEU A 268 -12.33 -21.28 8.34
N TYR A 269 -11.93 -22.47 8.79
CA TYR A 269 -11.63 -23.59 7.89
C TYR A 269 -12.86 -24.04 7.10
N ARG A 270 -12.65 -24.32 5.80
CA ARG A 270 -13.69 -24.70 4.82
C ARG A 270 -13.10 -25.43 3.63
N ASP A 271 -13.93 -26.14 2.86
CA ASP A 271 -13.50 -26.93 1.69
C ASP A 271 -12.72 -26.14 0.64
N LYS A 272 -12.94 -24.81 0.54
CA LYS A 272 -12.14 -23.94 -0.34
C LYS A 272 -10.65 -23.95 0.02
N TRP A 273 -10.29 -24.18 1.28
CA TRP A 273 -8.91 -24.21 1.75
C TRP A 273 -8.05 -25.22 0.95
N ASP A 274 -8.62 -26.39 0.65
CA ASP A 274 -7.94 -27.46 -0.08
C ASP A 274 -8.22 -27.45 -1.59
N ALA A 275 -9.00 -26.49 -2.08
CA ALA A 275 -9.33 -26.40 -3.51
C ALA A 275 -8.16 -25.83 -4.31
N VAL A 276 -7.83 -26.48 -5.44
CA VAL A 276 -6.86 -25.97 -6.42
C VAL A 276 -7.45 -24.74 -7.11
N HIS A 277 -6.77 -23.61 -6.95
CA HIS A 277 -7.26 -22.30 -7.41
C HIS A 277 -6.31 -21.60 -8.37
N TYR A 278 -5.13 -22.16 -8.59
CA TYR A 278 -4.07 -21.55 -9.37
C TYR A 278 -3.61 -22.48 -10.49
N ALA A 279 -3.14 -21.89 -11.59
CA ALA A 279 -2.72 -22.62 -12.79
C ALA A 279 -1.45 -23.49 -12.57
N ASP A 280 -0.69 -23.21 -11.51
CA ASP A 280 0.47 -23.98 -11.05
C ASP A 280 0.06 -25.24 -10.24
N GLY A 281 -1.23 -25.43 -9.99
CA GLY A 281 -1.77 -26.57 -9.23
C GLY A 281 -1.82 -26.34 -7.72
N SER A 282 -1.42 -25.16 -7.23
CA SER A 282 -1.49 -24.86 -5.79
C SER A 282 -2.94 -24.66 -5.31
N THR A 283 -3.16 -25.03 -4.05
CA THR A 283 -4.43 -24.80 -3.36
C THR A 283 -4.57 -23.36 -2.87
N TYR A 284 -5.80 -22.95 -2.62
CA TYR A 284 -6.08 -21.63 -2.02
C TYR A 284 -5.43 -21.48 -0.64
N GLY A 285 -5.43 -22.53 0.19
CA GLY A 285 -4.77 -22.54 1.49
C GLY A 285 -3.25 -22.38 1.36
N GLU A 286 -2.60 -23.14 0.48
CA GLU A 286 -1.16 -23.04 0.25
C GLU A 286 -0.73 -21.62 -0.15
N LYS A 287 -1.41 -20.99 -1.11
CA LYS A 287 -1.11 -19.60 -1.49
C LYS A 287 -1.45 -18.59 -0.42
N THR A 288 -2.47 -18.83 0.40
CA THR A 288 -2.81 -17.94 1.52
C THR A 288 -1.74 -17.98 2.62
N VAL A 289 -1.23 -19.18 2.92
CA VAL A 289 -0.12 -19.38 3.87
C VAL A 289 1.17 -18.79 3.34
N GLU A 290 1.52 -19.05 2.07
CA GLU A 290 2.71 -18.50 1.42
C GLU A 290 2.71 -16.97 1.50
N ARG A 291 1.58 -16.33 1.18
CA ARG A 291 1.41 -14.87 1.27
C ARG A 291 1.49 -14.36 2.71
N ALA A 292 0.91 -15.08 3.67
CA ALA A 292 0.96 -14.68 5.07
C ALA A 292 2.38 -14.70 5.64
N VAL A 293 3.15 -15.76 5.34
CA VAL A 293 4.53 -15.90 5.79
C VAL A 293 5.44 -14.88 5.13
N ARG A 294 5.29 -14.65 3.81
CA ARG A 294 6.08 -13.64 3.07
C ARG A 294 5.85 -12.22 3.57
N ALA A 295 4.62 -11.87 3.96
CA ALA A 295 4.24 -10.54 4.42
C ALA A 295 4.36 -10.35 5.95
N THR A 296 5.05 -11.24 6.66
CA THR A 296 5.26 -11.14 8.11
C THR A 296 6.71 -10.73 8.38
N ASP A 297 6.92 -9.43 8.61
CA ASP A 297 8.26 -8.84 8.82
C ASP A 297 8.81 -9.08 10.24
N ASP A 298 7.92 -9.36 11.20
CA ASP A 298 8.25 -9.64 12.60
C ASP A 298 7.72 -11.03 13.01
N VAL A 299 8.52 -11.80 13.72
CA VAL A 299 8.14 -13.13 14.24
C VAL A 299 8.21 -13.17 15.75
N TYR A 300 7.37 -14.00 16.36
CA TYR A 300 7.37 -14.20 17.80
C TYR A 300 8.64 -14.93 18.24
N THR A 301 9.55 -14.17 18.86
CA THR A 301 10.66 -14.72 19.63
C THR A 301 10.20 -14.83 21.08
N PRO A 302 10.09 -16.05 21.65
CA PRO A 302 9.77 -16.19 23.05
C PRO A 302 10.84 -15.45 23.89
N PRO A 303 10.46 -14.72 24.95
CA PRO A 303 11.46 -14.17 25.85
C PRO A 303 12.33 -15.33 26.32
N GLU A 304 13.65 -15.15 26.27
CA GLU A 304 14.59 -16.12 26.81
C GLU A 304 14.05 -16.50 28.19
N ALA A 305 13.78 -17.79 28.38
CA ALA A 305 13.46 -18.28 29.70
C ALA A 305 14.69 -17.93 30.54
N ASP A 306 14.55 -16.94 31.42
CA ASP A 306 15.41 -16.79 32.58
C ASP A 306 15.30 -18.12 33.31
N ASP A 307 16.23 -19.02 32.99
CA ASP A 307 16.48 -20.25 33.68
C ASP A 307 17.09 -19.83 35.03
N SER A 308 16.19 -19.42 35.92
CA SER A 308 16.44 -19.38 37.35
C SER A 308 16.56 -20.83 37.84
N SER A 309 17.67 -21.47 37.48
CA SER A 309 18.16 -22.65 38.16
C SER A 309 19.58 -22.37 38.66
N ASP A 310 19.60 -22.00 39.94
CA ASP A 310 20.77 -21.76 40.75
C ASP A 310 21.56 -23.08 40.95
N ALA A 311 22.83 -23.04 40.55
CA ALA A 311 23.98 -23.85 41.02
C ALA A 311 24.15 -25.33 40.60
N PRO A 312 25.38 -25.90 40.71
CA PRO A 312 26.69 -25.36 40.33
C PRO A 312 27.56 -26.35 39.52
N THR A 313 28.58 -25.76 38.87
CA THR A 313 29.81 -26.35 38.31
C THR A 313 30.31 -27.64 38.97
N THR A 314 30.57 -28.66 38.14
CA THR A 314 31.76 -29.53 38.28
C THR A 314 32.27 -29.99 36.90
N THR A 315 33.43 -29.47 36.48
CA THR A 315 34.36 -30.19 35.59
C THR A 315 34.92 -31.43 36.32
N PRO A 316 35.32 -32.50 35.61
CA PRO A 316 36.74 -32.58 35.22
C PRO A 316 37.05 -33.33 33.90
N THR A 317 38.13 -32.89 33.23
CA THR A 317 39.25 -33.66 32.58
C THR A 317 38.91 -34.91 31.73
N ASP A 318 39.52 -35.21 30.58
CA ASP A 318 40.94 -35.20 30.21
C ASP A 318 41.04 -35.72 28.75
N GLY A 319 42.19 -35.55 28.08
CA GLY A 319 42.65 -36.54 27.09
C GLY A 319 42.94 -36.10 25.65
N SER A 320 44.12 -35.51 25.46
CA SER A 320 45.14 -35.88 24.46
C SER A 320 44.79 -36.13 22.97
N SER A 321 45.28 -35.21 22.12
CA SER A 321 45.99 -35.41 20.83
C SER A 321 47.07 -36.55 20.90
N PRO A 322 47.68 -37.08 19.80
CA PRO A 322 48.17 -36.31 18.64
C PRO A 322 48.35 -37.05 17.28
N ALA A 323 49.04 -36.33 16.36
CA ALA A 323 49.93 -36.77 15.27
C ALA A 323 49.36 -36.58 13.84
N THR A 324 49.71 -35.52 13.08
CA THR A 324 50.99 -35.08 12.43
C THR A 324 51.17 -35.57 10.98
N ASN A 325 51.22 -34.63 10.03
CA ASN A 325 52.30 -34.32 9.05
C ASN A 325 51.67 -33.59 7.84
N ALA A 326 52.00 -32.31 7.54
CA ALA A 326 53.24 -31.79 6.93
C ALA A 326 53.50 -32.40 5.54
N ALA A 327 53.86 -31.71 4.45
CA ALA A 327 54.10 -30.33 4.00
C ALA A 327 54.21 -30.46 2.45
N SER A 328 53.98 -29.50 1.55
CA SER A 328 54.82 -28.36 1.14
C SER A 328 54.23 -27.92 -0.22
N ALA A 329 53.84 -26.66 -0.46
CA ALA A 329 54.63 -25.59 -1.08
C ALA A 329 55.41 -25.99 -2.35
N ASP A 330 55.01 -25.44 -3.51
CA ASP A 330 55.85 -24.47 -4.24
C ASP A 330 55.08 -23.77 -5.38
N ALA A 331 55.34 -22.47 -5.53
CA ALA A 331 55.07 -21.65 -6.71
C ALA A 331 56.45 -21.22 -7.27
N PRO A 332 56.57 -20.76 -8.53
CA PRO A 332 56.53 -19.31 -8.72
C PRO A 332 56.04 -18.82 -10.10
N ALA A 333 55.92 -17.50 -10.20
CA ALA A 333 55.47 -16.66 -11.31
C ALA A 333 56.52 -16.44 -12.43
N ALA A 334 56.07 -16.03 -13.63
CA ALA A 334 56.26 -14.68 -14.21
C ALA A 334 56.31 -14.63 -15.76
N ASP A 335 55.69 -13.55 -16.27
CA ASP A 335 56.13 -12.65 -17.36
C ASP A 335 55.57 -12.75 -18.81
N ALA A 336 55.69 -11.62 -19.49
CA ALA A 336 54.75 -10.91 -20.37
C ALA A 336 54.78 -11.16 -21.91
N ALA A 337 53.74 -10.57 -22.54
CA ALA A 337 53.65 -9.93 -23.86
C ALA A 337 53.78 -10.75 -25.17
N ASP A 338 52.77 -10.65 -26.05
CA ASP A 338 52.89 -10.04 -27.41
C ASP A 338 51.51 -9.81 -28.05
N ALA A 339 51.39 -8.76 -28.88
CA ALA A 339 50.23 -8.42 -29.71
C ALA A 339 50.31 -9.11 -31.09
N PRO A 340 49.24 -9.10 -31.91
CA PRO A 340 49.32 -8.25 -33.11
C PRO A 340 48.00 -7.62 -33.60
N SER A 341 48.19 -6.63 -34.47
CA SER A 341 47.24 -5.65 -35.01
C SER A 341 46.35 -6.11 -36.19
N VAL A 342 45.29 -5.32 -36.36
CA VAL A 342 44.16 -5.29 -37.32
C VAL A 342 44.52 -5.17 -38.82
N PRO A 343 43.58 -5.49 -39.74
CA PRO A 343 42.76 -4.46 -40.42
C PRO A 343 41.28 -4.91 -40.55
N GLY A 344 40.22 -4.10 -40.49
CA GLY A 344 39.96 -2.80 -41.11
C GLY A 344 38.76 -2.96 -42.05
N VAL A 345 37.54 -2.66 -41.58
CA VAL A 345 36.34 -2.43 -42.43
C VAL A 345 35.41 -1.43 -41.75
N ASP A 346 35.16 -0.33 -42.47
CA ASP A 346 34.19 0.72 -42.16
C ASP A 346 32.76 0.18 -42.11
N ALA A 347 32.05 0.46 -41.02
CA ALA A 347 30.58 0.57 -41.01
C ALA A 347 30.14 1.44 -39.82
N ALA A 348 29.48 2.55 -40.13
CA ALA A 348 28.89 3.50 -39.20
C ALA A 348 27.82 2.83 -38.30
N PRO A 349 27.61 3.32 -37.06
CA PRO A 349 26.73 2.66 -36.10
C PRO A 349 25.25 2.90 -36.46
N PRO A 350 24.37 1.89 -36.35
CA PRO A 350 22.94 2.13 -36.39
C PRO A 350 22.52 2.79 -35.07
N THR A 351 21.74 3.85 -35.24
CA THR A 351 21.17 4.68 -34.18
C THR A 351 20.29 3.87 -33.24
N ASP A 352 20.54 4.13 -31.96
CA ASP A 352 19.76 3.78 -30.79
C ASP A 352 18.30 4.27 -30.97
N GLU A 353 17.34 3.35 -31.05
CA GLU A 353 15.91 3.66 -30.98
C GLU A 353 15.41 3.14 -29.62
N LEU A 354 15.90 3.80 -28.56
CA LEU A 354 15.21 3.85 -27.29
C LEU A 354 13.84 4.47 -27.55
N THR A 355 12.79 3.64 -27.48
CA THR A 355 11.41 4.08 -27.35
C THR A 355 11.32 5.05 -26.17
N GLU A 356 11.33 6.34 -26.47
CA GLU A 356 11.06 7.41 -25.52
C GLU A 356 9.65 7.19 -24.93
N LEU A 357 9.59 7.01 -23.61
CA LEU A 357 8.38 7.28 -22.85
C LEU A 357 7.94 8.72 -23.18
N PRO A 358 6.63 8.97 -23.40
CA PRO A 358 6.17 10.28 -23.82
C PRO A 358 6.60 11.35 -22.81
N PRO A 359 6.99 12.56 -23.26
CA PRO A 359 7.47 13.59 -22.37
C PRO A 359 6.37 13.92 -21.37
N THR A 360 6.65 13.71 -20.09
CA THR A 360 5.84 14.30 -19.02
C THR A 360 5.72 15.79 -19.31
N HIS A 361 4.49 16.31 -19.25
CA HIS A 361 4.19 17.68 -19.64
C HIS A 361 5.25 18.63 -19.04
N PRO A 362 5.98 19.44 -19.83
CA PRO A 362 7.16 20.17 -19.33
C PRO A 362 6.84 21.11 -18.16
N GLN A 363 5.58 21.55 -18.04
CA GLN A 363 5.09 22.31 -16.90
C GLN A 363 4.92 21.46 -15.62
N ARG A 364 4.67 20.15 -15.72
CA ARG A 364 4.67 19.22 -14.57
C ARG A 364 6.09 18.90 -14.12
N ALA A 365 7.02 18.70 -15.06
CA ALA A 365 8.43 18.55 -14.71
C ALA A 365 8.95 19.80 -13.98
N GLN A 366 8.52 20.99 -14.41
CA GLN A 366 8.84 22.24 -13.72
C GLN A 366 8.08 22.37 -12.38
N ALA A 367 6.78 22.14 -12.33
CA ALA A 367 5.99 22.20 -11.09
C ALA A 367 6.48 21.18 -10.05
N ARG A 368 6.97 20.01 -10.48
CA ARG A 368 7.61 19.00 -9.62
C ARG A 368 8.93 19.51 -9.08
N ARG A 369 9.76 20.19 -9.89
CA ARG A 369 10.99 20.84 -9.43
C ARG A 369 10.69 21.94 -8.43
N ASP A 370 9.74 22.82 -8.75
CA ASP A 370 9.32 23.92 -7.87
C ASP A 370 8.74 23.38 -6.56
N ARG A 371 7.99 22.27 -6.60
CA ARG A 371 7.45 21.60 -5.41
C ARG A 371 8.54 20.92 -4.59
N ILE A 372 9.52 20.28 -5.23
CA ILE A 372 10.68 19.68 -4.55
C ILE A 372 11.48 20.78 -3.84
N GLU A 373 11.69 21.92 -4.49
CA GLU A 373 12.37 23.08 -3.92
C GLU A 373 11.60 23.65 -2.72
N ALA A 374 10.30 23.87 -2.86
CA ALA A 374 9.46 24.34 -1.76
C ALA A 374 9.42 23.37 -0.56
N LEU A 375 9.41 22.06 -0.82
CA LEU A 375 9.49 21.04 0.23
C LEU A 375 10.87 21.01 0.89
N ALA A 376 11.95 21.18 0.14
CA ALA A 376 13.30 21.27 0.69
C ALA A 376 13.45 22.48 1.63
N ASP A 377 12.97 23.65 1.22
CA ASP A 377 12.96 24.87 2.05
C ASP A 377 12.14 24.68 3.33
N ARG A 378 11.01 23.97 3.22
CA ARG A 378 10.15 23.68 4.38
C ARG A 378 10.84 22.72 5.35
N VAL A 379 11.52 21.69 4.84
CA VAL A 379 12.30 20.74 5.67
C VAL A 379 13.42 21.48 6.38
N GLU A 380 14.16 22.36 5.69
CA GLU A 380 15.22 23.15 6.30
C GLU A 380 14.69 24.04 7.44
N THR A 381 13.55 24.71 7.19
CA THR A 381 12.86 25.52 8.21
C THR A 381 12.47 24.70 9.43
N LEU A 382 11.88 23.52 9.22
CA LEU A 382 11.47 22.63 10.31
C LEU A 382 12.67 22.06 11.08
N LEU A 383 13.78 21.76 10.41
CA LEU A 383 15.02 21.33 11.06
C LEU A 383 15.60 22.45 11.94
N ALA A 384 15.60 23.69 11.46
CA ALA A 384 16.03 24.84 12.24
C ALA A 384 15.14 25.06 13.48
N GLU A 385 13.82 24.93 13.32
CA GLU A 385 12.86 25.01 14.43
C GLU A 385 13.06 23.86 15.43
N ASN A 386 13.24 22.62 14.96
CA ASN A 386 13.47 21.47 15.84
C ASN A 386 14.76 21.63 16.65
N ASN A 387 15.83 22.10 16.01
CA ASN A 387 17.10 22.38 16.69
C ASN A 387 16.95 23.48 17.76
N ARG A 388 16.18 24.53 17.46
CA ARG A 388 15.88 25.58 18.43
C ARG A 388 15.10 25.03 19.63
N LEU A 389 14.04 24.26 19.39
CA LEU A 389 13.23 23.67 20.45
C LEU A 389 14.03 22.69 21.31
N ARG A 390 14.97 21.93 20.72
CA ARG A 390 15.89 21.07 21.47
C ARG A 390 16.79 21.87 22.40
N ALA A 391 17.34 22.99 21.93
CA ALA A 391 18.18 23.87 22.76
C ALA A 391 17.38 24.53 23.90
N GLU A 392 16.15 24.96 23.63
CA GLU A 392 15.25 25.51 24.66
C GLU A 392 14.90 24.43 25.70
N LEU A 393 14.60 23.20 25.27
CA LEU A 393 14.32 22.08 26.17
C LEU A 393 15.53 21.72 27.06
N GLU A 394 16.74 21.74 26.49
CA GLU A 394 17.97 21.46 27.24
C GLU A 394 18.25 22.55 28.28
N THR A 395 18.03 23.82 27.92
CA THR A 395 18.15 24.95 28.85
C THR A 395 17.15 24.82 30.01
N GLU A 396 15.91 24.44 29.72
CA GLU A 396 14.89 24.23 30.75
C GLU A 396 15.20 23.01 31.64
N ARG A 397 15.75 21.94 31.08
CA ARG A 397 16.23 20.77 31.85
C ARG A 397 17.35 21.16 32.82
N GLN A 398 18.33 21.93 32.35
CA GLN A 398 19.41 22.43 33.21
C GLN A 398 18.87 23.30 34.34
N ARG A 399 17.95 24.22 34.03
CA ARG A 399 17.29 25.06 35.02
C ARG A 399 16.54 24.26 36.08
N ARG A 400 15.84 23.20 35.70
CA ARG A 400 15.14 22.31 36.65
C ARG A 400 16.12 21.56 37.55
N GLN A 401 17.22 21.07 36.99
CA GLN A 401 18.26 20.38 37.75
C GLN A 401 18.96 21.31 38.76
N GLU A 402 19.21 22.58 38.39
CA GLU A 402 19.73 23.59 39.32
C GLU A 402 18.76 23.90 40.47
N LEU A 403 17.45 23.95 40.19
CA LEU A 403 16.43 24.15 41.22
C LEU A 403 16.31 22.94 42.15
N GLU A 404 16.35 21.72 41.62
CA GLU A 404 16.32 20.48 42.41
C GLU A 404 17.55 20.36 43.31
N THR A 405 18.75 20.60 42.78
CA THR A 405 20.00 20.59 43.58
C THR A 405 20.00 21.66 44.67
N THR A 406 19.50 22.87 44.38
CA THR A 406 19.36 23.94 45.39
C THR A 406 18.32 23.57 46.48
N GLN A 407 17.27 22.84 46.12
CA GLN A 407 16.24 22.38 47.05
C GLN A 407 16.71 21.22 47.92
N GLU A 408 17.51 20.30 47.37
CA GLU A 408 18.17 19.22 48.11
C GLU A 408 19.21 19.76 49.11
N ASP A 409 20.05 20.72 48.70
CA ASP A 409 21.00 21.38 49.60
C ASP A 409 20.29 22.15 50.74
N SER A 410 19.12 22.73 50.45
CA SER A 410 18.27 23.39 51.45
C SER A 410 17.57 22.39 52.40
N ALA A 411 17.25 21.18 51.93
CA ALA A 411 16.62 20.12 52.72
C ALA A 411 17.63 19.33 53.58
N SER A 412 18.87 19.15 53.11
CA SER A 412 19.96 18.53 53.86
C SER A 412 20.45 19.38 55.04
N GLY A 413 20.11 20.68 55.07
CA GLY A 413 20.37 21.58 56.20
C GLY A 413 19.40 21.44 57.38
N TRP A 414 18.34 20.63 57.29
CA TRP A 414 17.29 20.55 58.31
C TRP A 414 16.97 19.11 58.74
N TRP A 415 17.95 18.43 59.34
CA TRP A 415 17.70 17.30 60.25
C TRP A 415 18.18 17.66 61.66
N PRO A 416 17.28 17.91 62.63
CA PRO A 416 17.67 18.04 64.02
C PRO A 416 17.77 16.63 64.63
N PHE A 417 18.94 16.01 64.60
CA PHE A 417 19.21 14.90 65.52
C PHE A 417 19.70 15.47 66.85
N ALA A 418 18.78 15.52 67.80
CA ALA A 418 19.07 15.61 69.22
C ALA A 418 19.85 14.36 69.66
N ASN A 419 20.88 14.55 70.48
CA ASN A 419 21.40 13.53 71.37
C ASN A 419 21.89 14.22 72.65
N GLU A 420 21.08 14.11 73.71
CA GLU A 420 21.45 14.18 75.12
C GLU A 420 20.98 12.89 75.79
#